data_AF-A0A2W4LML1-F1
#
_entry.id   AF-A0A2W4LML1-F1
#
_cell.length_a   1.000
_cell.length_b   1.000
_cell.length_c   1.000
_cell.angle_alpha   90.00
_cell.angle_beta   90.00
_cell.angle_gamma   90.00
#
_symmetry.space_group_name_H-M   'P 1'
#
loop_
_entity.id
_entity.type
_entity.pdbx_description
1 polymer ?
#
loop_
_entity_poly.entity_id
_entity_poly.type
_entity_poly.pdbx_seq_one_letter_code
_entity_poly.pdbx_strand_id
1 'polypeptide(L)'
;GRERDARDEAAASPSARAEATASSTPHTEHGAAPATPKAPGAPSPDAGEQGALGLPPGVRHFAAAFTRALPAGIHADGAWSVLPLGRVGSATLEVRIDSDGRIADVSTEAPAGAPPILTRMLNRALMLLRAGTFSLDPRRVTPGTERLEIEVTLSDRAPNPDPTADARHLQAVGFAAPTRERAGHARFTLNSGRHMEAVVRIVPTSAP
;
A
#
# COMPACT_ATOMS: atom_id res chain seq x y z
N GLY A 1 -25.96 41.50 42.01
CA GLY A 1 -25.32 42.82 42.13
C GLY A 1 -23.85 42.62 42.43
N ARG A 2 -23.00 43.49 41.84
CA ARG A 2 -21.52 43.62 41.93
C ARG A 2 -20.76 42.64 41.01
N GLU A 3 -20.25 43.12 39.87
CA GLU A 3 -18.99 43.86 39.59
C GLU A 3 -17.87 42.85 39.23
N ARG A 4 -17.45 42.73 37.96
CA ARG A 4 -16.53 43.57 37.15
C ARG A 4 -15.12 43.70 37.74
N ASP A 5 -14.17 42.98 37.11
CA ASP A 5 -12.76 43.34 36.89
C ASP A 5 -12.32 42.57 35.61
N ALA A 6 -12.03 43.18 34.45
CA ALA A 6 -10.88 44.01 34.07
C ALA A 6 -9.57 43.20 34.04
N ARG A 7 -9.10 42.76 32.85
CA ARG A 7 -8.14 43.41 31.92
C ARG A 7 -6.66 43.28 32.34
N ASP A 8 -5.89 42.54 31.53
CA ASP A 8 -4.44 42.68 31.26
C ASP A 8 -4.14 41.69 30.10
N GLU A 9 -4.01 42.05 28.82
CA GLU A 9 -3.02 42.91 28.14
C GLU A 9 -1.57 42.43 28.26
N ALA A 10 -1.14 41.54 27.35
CA ALA A 10 0.27 41.41 27.01
C ALA A 10 0.41 41.08 25.51
N ALA A 11 0.61 42.13 24.72
CA ALA A 11 1.13 42.07 23.36
C ALA A 11 2.66 42.25 23.39
N ALA A 12 3.40 41.40 22.68
CA ALA A 12 4.73 41.64 22.11
C ALA A 12 5.17 40.36 21.38
N SER A 13 5.87 40.31 20.25
CA SER A 13 6.19 41.20 19.12
C SER A 13 6.86 40.27 18.08
N PRO A 14 6.75 40.53 16.76
CA PRO A 14 7.38 39.72 15.73
C PRO A 14 8.76 40.26 15.34
N SER A 15 9.76 39.38 15.14
CA SER A 15 10.89 39.59 14.20
C SER A 15 11.95 38.50 14.37
N ALA A 16 12.30 37.83 13.27
CA ALA A 16 13.69 37.76 12.78
C ALA A 16 13.72 36.96 11.47
N ARG A 17 13.77 37.71 10.37
CA ARG A 17 14.20 37.28 9.04
C ARG A 17 15.71 37.05 9.12
N ALA A 18 16.17 35.82 8.91
CA ALA A 18 17.59 35.52 8.80
C ALA A 18 17.95 35.34 7.32
N GLU A 19 18.91 36.16 6.90
CA GLU A 19 19.47 36.28 5.57
C GLU A 19 20.22 35.04 5.10
N ALA A 20 20.28 34.93 3.78
CA ALA A 20 21.10 34.01 3.04
C ALA A 20 22.59 34.29 3.27
N THR A 21 23.36 33.26 3.57
CA THR A 21 24.80 33.23 3.34
C THR A 21 25.14 32.01 2.49
N ALA A 22 25.54 32.29 1.26
CA ALA A 22 26.22 31.36 0.38
C ALA A 22 27.61 31.07 0.95
N SER A 23 27.94 29.79 1.11
CA SER A 23 29.31 29.33 1.34
C SER A 23 29.68 28.36 0.22
N SER A 24 30.50 28.86 -0.70
CA SER A 24 31.24 28.09 -1.68
C SER A 24 32.29 27.25 -0.97
N THR A 25 32.29 25.94 -1.21
CA THR A 25 33.39 25.04 -0.85
C THR A 25 34.09 24.54 -2.12
N PRO A 26 35.44 24.41 -2.08
CA PRO A 26 36.27 24.15 -3.24
C PRO A 26 36.24 22.69 -3.71
N HIS A 27 36.51 22.53 -5.01
CA HIS A 27 36.75 21.28 -5.72
C HIS A 27 37.88 20.46 -5.06
N THR A 28 37.58 19.20 -4.75
CA THR A 28 38.57 18.15 -4.58
C THR A 28 38.28 17.07 -5.62
N GLU A 29 39.17 16.97 -6.60
CA GLU A 29 39.24 15.87 -7.55
C GLU A 29 39.53 14.56 -6.81
N HIS A 30 38.73 13.52 -7.07
CA HIS A 30 39.05 12.16 -6.67
C HIS A 30 38.87 11.23 -7.85
N GLY A 31 39.89 10.41 -8.06
CA GLY A 31 40.16 9.61 -9.25
C GLY A 31 39.00 8.79 -9.76
N ALA A 32 38.82 8.88 -11.08
CA ALA A 32 38.08 7.91 -11.87
C ALA A 32 38.79 6.55 -11.80
N ALA A 33 38.21 5.61 -11.05
CA ALA A 33 38.47 4.19 -11.21
C ALA A 33 37.43 3.61 -12.21
N PRO A 34 37.83 2.70 -13.12
CA PRO A 34 36.99 2.24 -14.21
C PRO A 34 35.81 1.40 -13.69
N ALA A 35 34.60 1.85 -14.01
CA ALA A 35 33.38 1.10 -13.80
C ALA A 35 33.39 -0.16 -14.67
N THR A 36 33.46 -1.31 -14.02
CA THR A 36 33.17 -2.62 -14.60
C THR A 36 31.71 -2.62 -15.10
N PRO A 37 31.42 -3.08 -16.33
CA PRO A 37 30.06 -3.14 -16.82
C PRO A 37 29.25 -4.14 -15.98
N LYS A 38 28.33 -3.61 -15.18
CA LYS A 38 27.30 -4.36 -14.48
C LYS A 38 26.46 -5.09 -15.54
N ALA A 39 26.52 -6.42 -15.50
CA ALA A 39 25.72 -7.30 -16.32
C ALA A 39 24.24 -6.88 -16.28
N PRO A 40 23.49 -7.02 -17.40
CA PRO A 40 22.07 -6.72 -17.43
C PRO A 40 21.37 -7.61 -16.41
N GLY A 41 20.86 -6.98 -15.34
CA GLY A 41 19.97 -7.63 -14.41
C GLY A 41 18.80 -8.19 -15.19
N ALA A 42 18.53 -9.48 -14.98
CA ALA A 42 17.41 -10.16 -15.61
C ALA A 42 16.13 -9.33 -15.41
N PRO A 43 15.32 -9.12 -16.46
CA PRO A 43 14.04 -8.47 -16.31
C PRO A 43 13.20 -9.29 -15.32
N SER A 44 12.75 -8.69 -14.22
CA SER A 44 11.69 -9.27 -13.41
C SER A 44 10.42 -9.33 -14.28
N PRO A 45 9.86 -10.52 -14.58
CA PRO A 45 8.69 -10.64 -15.44
C PRO A 45 7.36 -10.25 -14.75
N ASP A 46 7.39 -9.72 -13.52
CA ASP A 46 6.20 -9.39 -12.72
C ASP A 46 5.81 -7.89 -12.75
N ALA A 47 6.27 -7.14 -13.76
CA ALA A 47 5.70 -5.82 -14.05
C ALA A 47 4.37 -6.00 -14.78
N GLY A 48 3.32 -6.31 -14.02
CA GLY A 48 1.96 -6.43 -14.54
C GLY A 48 1.57 -5.22 -15.40
N GLU A 49 1.14 -5.52 -16.62
CA GLU A 49 0.66 -4.61 -17.66
C GLU A 49 -0.03 -3.36 -17.09
N GLN A 50 0.68 -2.24 -17.13
CA GLN A 50 0.29 -1.02 -16.45
C GLN A 50 -0.71 -0.24 -17.31
N GLY A 51 -1.95 -0.73 -17.35
CA GLY A 51 -3.05 -0.13 -18.08
C GLY A 51 -3.99 -1.22 -18.55
N ALA A 52 -5.15 -1.33 -17.93
CA ALA A 52 -6.16 -2.25 -18.43
C ALA A 52 -6.60 -1.75 -19.81
N LEU A 53 -6.35 -2.55 -20.85
CA LEU A 53 -6.67 -2.27 -22.25
C LEU A 53 -8.12 -1.80 -22.37
N GLY A 54 -8.33 -0.49 -22.57
CA GLY A 54 -9.64 0.12 -22.83
C GLY A 54 -10.14 1.14 -21.80
N LEU A 55 -9.47 1.32 -20.66
CA LEU A 55 -9.86 2.36 -19.70
C LEU A 55 -9.35 3.76 -20.10
N PRO A 56 -10.11 4.84 -19.81
CA PRO A 56 -9.62 6.20 -19.97
C PRO A 56 -8.35 6.46 -19.13
N PRO A 57 -7.48 7.38 -19.55
CA PRO A 57 -6.31 7.78 -18.77
C PRO A 57 -6.69 8.13 -17.32
N GLY A 58 -5.97 7.54 -16.36
CA GLY A 58 -6.20 7.76 -14.93
C GLY A 58 -7.22 6.83 -14.26
N VAL A 59 -8.06 6.13 -15.03
CA VAL A 59 -9.00 5.14 -14.48
C VAL A 59 -8.31 3.78 -14.35
N ARG A 60 -8.49 3.10 -13.21
CA ARG A 60 -7.88 1.79 -12.92
C ARG A 60 -8.92 0.75 -12.59
N HIS A 61 -8.66 -0.51 -12.92
CA HIS A 61 -9.48 -1.62 -12.41
C HIS A 61 -9.33 -1.71 -10.89
N PHE A 62 -10.45 -1.66 -10.15
CA PHE A 62 -10.43 -1.57 -8.68
C PHE A 62 -9.70 -2.76 -8.05
N ALA A 63 -10.10 -4.00 -8.36
CA ALA A 63 -9.51 -5.19 -7.75
C ALA A 63 -7.99 -5.27 -8.00
N ALA A 64 -7.53 -4.91 -9.20
CA ALA A 64 -6.10 -4.85 -9.51
C ALA A 64 -5.36 -3.79 -8.68
N ALA A 65 -5.94 -2.59 -8.55
CA ALA A 65 -5.37 -1.51 -7.75
C ALA A 65 -5.33 -1.86 -6.25
N PHE A 66 -6.40 -2.50 -5.75
CA PHE A 66 -6.51 -2.99 -4.39
C PHE A 66 -5.45 -4.04 -4.06
N THR A 67 -5.33 -5.09 -4.88
CA THR A 67 -4.31 -6.13 -4.69
C THR A 67 -2.90 -5.53 -4.69
N ARG A 68 -2.61 -4.58 -5.59
CA ARG A 68 -1.33 -3.87 -5.61
C ARG A 68 -1.08 -3.03 -4.35
N ALA A 69 -2.13 -2.46 -3.75
CA ALA A 69 -2.01 -1.59 -2.58
C ALA A 69 -1.74 -2.36 -1.27
N LEU A 70 -2.09 -3.64 -1.19
CA LEU A 70 -1.94 -4.46 0.02
C LEU A 70 -0.51 -4.44 0.60
N PRO A 71 0.56 -4.73 -0.17
CA PRO A 71 1.92 -4.76 0.40
C PRO A 71 2.43 -3.36 0.77
N ALA A 72 2.05 -2.34 -0.01
CA ALA A 72 2.49 -0.97 0.21
C ALA A 72 2.00 -0.41 1.55
N GLY A 73 0.77 -0.77 1.95
CA GLY A 73 0.15 -0.24 3.16
C GLY A 73 0.62 -0.89 4.47
N ILE A 74 1.24 -2.08 4.44
CA ILE A 74 1.30 -2.91 5.66
C ILE A 74 2.65 -3.51 6.01
N HIS A 75 3.63 -3.53 5.09
CA HIS A 75 4.89 -4.25 5.30
C HIS A 75 5.68 -3.79 6.53
N ALA A 76 5.59 -2.51 6.90
CA ALA A 76 6.29 -1.94 8.05
C ALA A 76 5.60 -2.22 9.41
N ASP A 77 4.44 -2.88 9.44
CA ASP A 77 3.73 -3.15 10.69
C ASP A 77 4.43 -4.28 11.49
N GLY A 78 4.95 -3.93 12.66
CA GLY A 78 5.69 -4.87 13.51
C GLY A 78 4.88 -6.11 13.92
N ALA A 79 3.55 -6.06 13.87
CA ALA A 79 2.69 -7.20 14.20
C ALA A 79 2.97 -8.43 13.33
N TRP A 80 3.46 -8.26 12.10
CA TRP A 80 3.80 -9.39 11.23
C TRP A 80 4.88 -10.29 11.80
N SER A 81 5.81 -9.74 12.61
CA SER A 81 6.93 -10.49 13.18
C SER A 81 6.52 -11.40 14.34
N VAL A 82 5.41 -11.11 15.03
CA VAL A 82 4.97 -11.83 16.23
C VAL A 82 3.84 -12.83 15.99
N LEU A 83 3.19 -12.77 14.82
CA LEU A 83 2.13 -13.72 14.47
C LEU A 83 2.67 -15.15 14.27
N PRO A 84 1.88 -16.19 14.51
CA PRO A 84 2.27 -17.53 14.13
C PRO A 84 2.37 -17.67 12.61
N LEU A 85 3.25 -18.57 12.15
CA LEU A 85 3.27 -18.99 10.75
C LEU A 85 2.00 -19.77 10.40
N GLY A 86 1.70 -19.85 9.11
CA GLY A 86 0.50 -20.50 8.58
C GLY A 86 -0.60 -19.49 8.28
N ARG A 87 -1.85 -19.94 8.38
CA ARG A 87 -3.03 -19.13 8.05
C ARG A 87 -3.26 -18.06 9.11
N VAL A 88 -3.21 -16.79 8.72
CA VAL A 88 -3.49 -15.64 9.61
C VAL A 88 -4.98 -15.41 9.73
N GLY A 89 -5.72 -15.59 8.63
CA GLY A 89 -7.16 -15.44 8.59
C GLY A 89 -7.66 -15.03 7.21
N SER A 90 -8.95 -14.75 7.15
CA SER A 90 -9.62 -14.25 5.95
C SER A 90 -10.45 -13.02 6.26
N ALA A 91 -10.76 -12.24 5.24
CA ALA A 91 -11.67 -11.10 5.33
C ALA A 91 -12.38 -10.91 4.00
N THR A 92 -13.54 -10.26 4.07
CA THR A 92 -14.30 -9.82 2.90
C THR A 92 -14.28 -8.30 2.84
N LEU A 93 -14.11 -7.77 1.64
CA LEU A 93 -14.25 -6.37 1.32
C LEU A 93 -15.39 -6.22 0.32
N GLU A 94 -16.37 -5.38 0.62
CA GLU A 94 -17.37 -4.95 -0.33
C GLU A 94 -17.15 -3.46 -0.63
N VAL A 95 -17.06 -3.12 -1.90
CA VAL A 95 -16.86 -1.74 -2.35
C VAL A 95 -17.96 -1.33 -3.31
N ARG A 96 -18.42 -0.09 -3.18
CA ARG A 96 -19.31 0.55 -4.15
C ARG A 96 -18.56 1.65 -4.88
N ILE A 97 -18.51 1.56 -6.21
CA ILE A 97 -17.96 2.57 -7.12
C ILE A 97 -19.12 3.35 -7.75
N ASP A 98 -19.11 4.67 -7.65
CA ASP A 98 -20.11 5.54 -8.27
C ASP A 98 -19.85 5.78 -9.76
N SER A 99 -20.75 6.54 -10.40
CA SER A 99 -20.67 6.89 -11.82
C SER A 99 -19.44 7.70 -12.20
N ASP A 100 -18.83 8.40 -11.25
CA ASP A 100 -17.61 9.19 -11.44
C ASP A 100 -16.34 8.33 -11.24
N GLY A 101 -16.52 7.03 -10.97
CA GLY A 101 -15.45 6.10 -10.66
C GLY A 101 -14.85 6.31 -9.27
N ARG A 102 -15.54 6.99 -8.36
CA ARG A 102 -15.06 7.19 -6.99
C ARG A 102 -15.57 6.08 -6.07
N ILE A 103 -14.79 5.80 -5.03
CA ILE A 103 -15.20 4.90 -3.95
C ILE A 103 -16.27 5.62 -3.14
N ALA A 104 -17.51 5.17 -3.26
CA ALA A 104 -18.67 5.80 -2.65
C ALA A 104 -19.07 5.13 -1.32
N ASP A 105 -18.81 3.84 -1.17
CA ASP A 105 -19.00 3.12 0.09
C ASP A 105 -18.05 1.92 0.19
N VAL A 106 -17.71 1.55 1.43
CA VAL A 106 -16.84 0.40 1.72
C VAL A 106 -17.28 -0.29 3.01
N SER A 107 -17.48 -1.60 2.93
CA SER A 107 -17.64 -2.47 4.10
C SER A 107 -16.51 -3.50 4.15
N THR A 108 -15.97 -3.74 5.33
CA THR A 108 -14.98 -4.80 5.56
C THR A 108 -15.46 -5.71 6.67
N GLU A 109 -15.50 -7.00 6.41
CA GLU A 109 -15.93 -8.04 7.35
C GLU A 109 -14.76 -9.00 7.58
N ALA A 110 -14.39 -9.20 8.84
CA ALA A 110 -13.45 -10.25 9.23
C ALA A 110 -14.13 -11.17 10.25
N PRO A 111 -13.88 -12.49 10.24
CA PRO A 111 -14.44 -13.40 11.22
C PRO A 111 -14.12 -12.99 12.65
N ALA A 112 -14.99 -13.34 13.59
CA ALA A 112 -14.72 -13.15 15.02
C ALA A 112 -13.40 -13.83 15.41
N GLY A 113 -12.51 -13.10 16.08
CA GLY A 113 -11.18 -13.59 16.46
C GLY A 113 -10.09 -13.40 15.39
N ALA A 114 -10.40 -12.81 14.23
CA ALA A 114 -9.39 -12.44 13.25
C ALA A 114 -8.38 -11.45 13.87
N PRO A 115 -7.07 -11.62 13.61
CA PRO A 115 -6.06 -10.69 14.12
C PRO A 115 -6.32 -9.24 13.63
N PRO A 116 -6.23 -8.22 14.51
CA PRO A 116 -6.50 -6.83 14.14
C PRO A 116 -5.63 -6.28 12.99
N ILE A 117 -4.49 -6.93 12.72
CA ILE A 117 -3.63 -6.58 11.59
C ILE A 117 -4.33 -6.74 10.24
N LEU A 118 -5.29 -7.67 10.11
CA LEU A 118 -6.02 -7.90 8.86
C LEU A 118 -6.89 -6.68 8.54
N THR A 119 -7.69 -6.21 9.49
CA THR A 119 -8.49 -4.99 9.31
C THR A 119 -7.62 -3.76 9.05
N ARG A 120 -6.49 -3.61 9.77
CA ARG A 120 -5.54 -2.52 9.49
C ARG A 120 -4.95 -2.58 8.08
N MET A 121 -4.62 -3.77 7.60
CA MET A 121 -4.12 -3.99 6.24
C MET A 121 -5.12 -3.49 5.19
N LEU A 122 -6.38 -3.92 5.30
CA LEU A 122 -7.43 -3.51 4.38
C LEU A 122 -7.65 -2.00 4.42
N ASN A 123 -7.75 -1.41 5.62
CA ASN A 123 -7.96 0.02 5.80
C ASN A 123 -6.81 0.87 5.22
N ARG A 124 -5.56 0.44 5.39
CA ARG A 124 -4.41 1.15 4.80
C ARG A 124 -4.38 1.03 3.28
N ALA A 125 -4.70 -0.15 2.73
CA ALA A 125 -4.83 -0.32 1.28
C ALA A 125 -5.92 0.59 0.70
N LEU A 126 -7.10 0.63 1.33
CA LEU A 126 -8.20 1.52 0.93
C LEU A 126 -7.82 3.00 1.04
N MET A 127 -7.09 3.38 2.10
CA MET A 127 -6.60 4.75 2.28
C MET A 127 -5.73 5.21 1.10
N LEU A 128 -4.85 4.33 0.60
CA LEU A 128 -4.01 4.62 -0.58
C LEU A 128 -4.83 4.81 -1.87
N LEU A 129 -6.03 4.22 -1.92
CA LEU A 129 -6.90 4.29 -3.09
C LEU A 129 -7.90 5.44 -3.06
N ARG A 130 -8.13 6.10 -1.92
CA ARG A 130 -9.19 7.11 -1.75
C ARG A 130 -9.23 8.21 -2.82
N ALA A 131 -8.07 8.65 -3.30
CA ALA A 131 -7.96 9.73 -4.29
C ALA A 131 -8.07 9.25 -5.76
N GLY A 132 -8.11 7.94 -5.99
CA GLY A 132 -8.13 7.37 -7.33
C GLY A 132 -9.50 7.42 -8.02
N THR A 133 -9.49 7.08 -9.30
CA THR A 133 -10.68 6.82 -10.10
C THR A 133 -10.62 5.37 -10.60
N PHE A 134 -11.73 4.66 -10.45
CA PHE A 134 -11.79 3.21 -10.60
C PHE A 134 -12.93 2.74 -11.48
N SER A 135 -12.76 1.54 -12.00
CA SER A 135 -13.80 0.76 -12.66
C SER A 135 -13.85 -0.66 -12.11
N LEU A 136 -15.04 -1.26 -12.09
CA LEU A 136 -15.24 -2.68 -11.82
C LEU A 136 -15.04 -3.57 -13.05
N ASP A 137 -14.90 -2.98 -14.22
CA ASP A 137 -14.60 -3.68 -15.48
C ASP A 137 -13.22 -3.21 -15.98
N PRO A 138 -12.30 -4.12 -16.32
CA PRO A 138 -10.98 -3.74 -16.81
C PRO A 138 -10.99 -3.10 -18.21
N ARG A 139 -12.12 -3.11 -18.93
CA ARG A 139 -12.18 -2.64 -20.34
C ARG A 139 -13.01 -1.39 -20.55
N ARG A 140 -13.81 -0.99 -19.57
CA ARG A 140 -14.73 0.16 -19.64
C ARG A 140 -14.99 0.70 -18.25
N VAL A 141 -15.36 1.98 -18.14
CA VAL A 141 -15.78 2.55 -16.85
C VAL A 141 -17.13 1.95 -16.47
N THR A 142 -17.20 1.25 -15.35
CA THR A 142 -18.41 0.58 -14.86
C THR A 142 -18.57 0.84 -13.37
N PRO A 143 -19.62 1.58 -12.95
CA PRO A 143 -19.99 1.72 -11.55
C PRO A 143 -20.64 0.44 -11.03
N GLY A 144 -20.84 0.35 -9.72
CA GLY A 144 -21.58 -0.75 -9.09
C GLY A 144 -20.96 -1.22 -7.79
N THR A 145 -21.29 -2.44 -7.39
CA THR A 145 -20.76 -3.08 -6.18
C THR A 145 -19.89 -4.28 -6.56
N GLU A 146 -18.72 -4.38 -5.96
CA GLU A 146 -17.82 -5.53 -6.10
C GLU A 146 -17.45 -6.06 -4.71
N ARG A 147 -17.49 -7.39 -4.56
CA ARG A 147 -17.10 -8.09 -3.35
C ARG A 147 -15.81 -8.87 -3.60
N LEU A 148 -14.83 -8.68 -2.72
CA LEU A 148 -13.53 -9.34 -2.74
C LEU A 148 -13.38 -10.20 -1.48
N GLU A 149 -12.90 -11.44 -1.66
CA GLU A 149 -12.45 -12.29 -0.57
C GLU A 149 -10.92 -12.28 -0.50
N ILE A 150 -10.39 -12.08 0.71
CA ILE A 150 -8.97 -11.99 0.98
C ILE A 150 -8.61 -13.07 2.00
N GLU A 151 -7.59 -13.86 1.68
CA GLU A 151 -7.01 -14.84 2.61
C GLU A 151 -5.53 -14.56 2.77
N VAL A 152 -5.04 -14.55 4.02
CA VAL A 152 -3.65 -14.21 4.33
C VAL A 152 -2.94 -15.36 5.00
N THR A 153 -1.74 -15.66 4.51
CA THR A 153 -0.82 -16.64 5.08
C THR A 153 0.53 -16.01 5.39
N LEU A 154 1.18 -16.53 6.43
CA LEU A 154 2.56 -16.24 6.77
C LEU A 154 3.41 -17.49 6.60
N SER A 155 4.59 -17.30 6.05
CA SER A 155 5.62 -18.33 5.94
C SER A 155 6.99 -17.70 6.14
N ASP A 156 8.04 -18.52 6.21
CA ASP A 156 9.40 -18.04 6.18
C ASP A 156 10.07 -18.39 4.84
N ARG A 157 10.99 -17.53 4.44
CA ARG A 157 11.88 -17.66 3.27
C ARG A 157 13.32 -17.45 3.74
N ALA A 158 14.27 -17.64 2.83
CA ALA A 158 15.66 -17.34 3.13
C ALA A 158 15.80 -15.85 3.51
N PRO A 159 16.39 -15.53 4.69
CA PRO A 159 16.61 -14.16 5.10
C PRO A 159 17.61 -13.46 4.17
N ASN A 160 17.71 -12.14 4.30
CA ASN A 160 18.73 -11.37 3.61
C ASN A 160 20.13 -11.85 4.07
N PRO A 161 21.05 -12.16 3.14
CA PRO A 161 22.40 -12.62 3.50
C PRO A 161 23.26 -11.54 4.17
N ASP A 162 22.91 -10.26 4.05
CA ASP A 162 23.61 -9.16 4.72
C ASP A 162 23.21 -9.09 6.21
N PRO A 163 24.13 -9.36 7.17
CA PRO A 163 23.82 -9.34 8.59
C PRO A 163 23.55 -7.92 9.13
N THR A 164 23.84 -6.87 8.36
CA THR A 164 23.61 -5.47 8.75
C THR A 164 22.25 -4.93 8.29
N ALA A 165 21.53 -5.70 7.46
CA ALA A 165 20.23 -5.29 6.94
C ALA A 165 19.17 -5.26 8.07
N ASP A 166 18.41 -4.16 8.20
CA ASP A 166 17.29 -4.11 9.16
C ASP A 166 16.27 -5.19 8.77
N ALA A 167 16.03 -6.12 9.69
CA ALA A 167 15.16 -7.27 9.56
C ALA A 167 13.72 -6.92 9.15
N ARG A 168 13.26 -5.69 9.40
CA ARG A 168 11.92 -5.21 9.10
C ARG A 168 11.78 -4.51 7.74
N HIS A 169 12.89 -4.25 7.05
CA HIS A 169 12.85 -3.66 5.71
C HIS A 169 12.41 -4.68 4.67
N LEU A 170 11.81 -4.18 3.58
CA LEU A 170 11.39 -5.00 2.45
C LEU A 170 12.60 -5.58 1.72
N GLN A 171 12.59 -6.89 1.55
CA GLN A 171 13.50 -7.64 0.68
C GLN A 171 12.89 -7.84 -0.71
N ALA A 172 11.60 -8.17 -0.76
CA ALA A 172 10.87 -8.41 -2.01
C ALA A 172 9.41 -7.99 -1.88
N VAL A 173 8.81 -7.58 -3.00
CA VAL A 173 7.39 -7.27 -3.11
C VAL A 173 6.89 -7.73 -4.47
N GLY A 174 5.66 -8.23 -4.54
CA GLY A 174 5.06 -8.64 -5.80
C GLY A 174 3.54 -8.69 -5.71
N PHE A 175 2.89 -8.64 -6.85
CA PHE A 175 1.44 -8.82 -6.93
C PHE A 175 1.05 -9.29 -8.34
N ALA A 176 -0.08 -10.01 -8.41
CA ALA A 176 -0.80 -10.25 -9.65
C ALA A 176 -2.27 -9.92 -9.44
N ALA A 177 -2.86 -9.18 -10.38
CA ALA A 177 -4.24 -8.76 -10.29
C ALA A 177 -5.20 -9.98 -10.38
N PRO A 178 -6.30 -9.98 -9.60
CA PRO A 178 -7.36 -10.97 -9.77
C PRO A 178 -8.15 -10.70 -11.07
N THR A 179 -8.68 -11.79 -11.63
CA THR A 179 -9.76 -11.76 -12.64
C THR A 179 -10.97 -12.48 -12.07
N ARG A 180 -12.08 -12.51 -12.80
CA ARG A 180 -13.27 -13.25 -12.37
C ARG A 180 -13.04 -14.76 -12.34
N GLU A 181 -12.12 -15.25 -13.16
CA GLU A 181 -11.79 -16.66 -13.33
C GLU A 181 -10.60 -17.10 -12.48
N ARG A 182 -9.76 -16.16 -12.03
CA ARG A 182 -8.49 -16.47 -11.36
C ARG A 182 -8.23 -15.52 -10.20
N ALA A 183 -7.86 -16.11 -9.06
CA ALA A 183 -7.41 -15.37 -7.89
C ALA A 183 -6.14 -14.56 -8.20
N GLY A 184 -6.09 -13.34 -7.68
CA GLY A 184 -4.89 -12.53 -7.60
C GLY A 184 -4.09 -12.87 -6.35
N HIS A 185 -2.88 -12.34 -6.29
CA HIS A 185 -2.04 -12.45 -5.10
C HIS A 185 -1.29 -11.15 -4.84
N ALA A 186 -1.03 -10.85 -3.58
CA ALA A 186 -0.16 -9.77 -3.14
C ALA A 186 0.81 -10.34 -2.11
N ARG A 187 2.10 -10.06 -2.26
CA ARG A 187 3.13 -10.64 -1.40
C ARG A 187 4.20 -9.63 -1.04
N PHE A 188 4.79 -9.82 0.14
CA PHE A 188 6.06 -9.21 0.48
C PHE A 188 6.92 -10.16 1.31
N THR A 189 8.23 -9.98 1.23
CA THR A 189 9.22 -10.63 2.09
C THR A 189 10.03 -9.55 2.79
N LEU A 190 10.20 -9.69 4.11
CA LEU A 190 11.09 -8.83 4.90
C LEU A 190 12.50 -9.40 4.91
N ASN A 191 13.51 -8.58 5.22
CA ASN A 191 14.90 -9.04 5.34
C ASN A 191 15.09 -10.15 6.40
N SER A 192 14.19 -10.28 7.38
CA SER A 192 14.16 -11.41 8.31
C SER A 192 13.82 -12.76 7.66
N GLY A 193 13.40 -12.78 6.39
CA GLY A 193 12.85 -13.94 5.71
C GLY A 193 11.33 -14.08 5.90
N ARG A 194 10.72 -13.28 6.78
CA ARG A 194 9.26 -13.32 7.00
C ARG A 194 8.52 -12.98 5.72
N HIS A 195 7.63 -13.86 5.30
CA HIS A 195 6.88 -13.73 4.05
C HIS A 195 5.38 -13.71 4.30
N MET A 196 4.71 -12.68 3.78
CA MET A 196 3.26 -12.56 3.76
C MET A 196 2.77 -12.77 2.33
N GLU A 197 1.74 -13.60 2.19
CA GLU A 197 0.99 -13.77 0.96
C GLU A 197 -0.50 -13.56 1.23
N ALA A 198 -1.12 -12.70 0.44
CA ALA A 198 -2.55 -12.45 0.43
C ALA A 198 -3.13 -12.91 -0.90
N VAL A 199 -4.04 -13.88 -0.88
CA VAL A 199 -4.81 -14.32 -2.04
C VAL A 199 -6.09 -13.51 -2.12
N VAL A 200 -6.39 -12.91 -3.28
CA VAL A 200 -7.55 -12.05 -3.50
C VAL A 200 -8.45 -12.66 -4.57
N ARG A 201 -9.73 -12.84 -4.28
CA ARG A 201 -10.73 -13.38 -5.22
C ARG A 201 -11.86 -12.38 -5.41
N ILE A 202 -12.25 -12.15 -6.66
CA ILE A 202 -13.50 -11.44 -6.96
C ILE A 202 -14.62 -12.47 -6.81
N VAL A 203 -15.57 -12.20 -5.93
CA VAL A 203 -16.73 -13.08 -5.73
C VAL A 203 -17.99 -12.44 -6.31
N PRO A 204 -18.87 -13.23 -6.95
CA PRO A 204 -20.14 -12.71 -7.43
C PRO A 204 -20.93 -12.11 -6.27
N THR A 205 -21.30 -10.84 -6.37
CA THR A 205 -22.31 -10.25 -5.50
C THR A 205 -23.62 -10.95 -5.81
N SER A 206 -24.17 -11.71 -4.86
CA SER A 206 -25.50 -12.31 -5.04
C SER A 206 -26.49 -11.21 -5.39
N ALA A 207 -27.24 -11.40 -6.47
CA ALA A 207 -28.34 -10.49 -6.79
C ALA A 207 -29.30 -10.46 -5.59
N PRO A 208 -29.81 -9.28 -5.20
CA PRO A 208 -30.79 -9.15 -4.12
C PRO A 208 -32.07 -9.93 -4.44
#